data_AF-B4W2H8-F1
#
_entry.id   AF-B4W2H8-F1
#
_cell.length_a   1.000
_cell.length_b   1.000
_cell.length_c   1.000
_cell.angle_alpha   90.00
_cell.angle_beta   90.00
_cell.angle_gamma   90.00
#
_symmetry.space_group_name_H-M   'P 1'
#
loop_
_entity.id
_entity.type
_entity.pdbx_description
1 polymer ?
#
loop_
_entity_poly.entity_id
_entity_poly.type
_entity_poly.pdbx_seq_one_letter_code
_entity_poly.pdbx_strand_id
1 'polypeptide(L)'
;MKTALNIITLTLLVSSPGVIGYAETTMSKPREIAQASNQQAQSLPVALPDDALVWPKSGSSIIGQLTALSEQGLTISKNNFSQTLSLSEVNRIEFQGDVWIRDRQGRRVRKFRSEDSSKTKQEVWQGVPIRAFQLQNPETASLRLGTVLSREDLQDILSISKDSVYIVDAIEFDSSGQMMTIKATPIDR
;
A
#
# COMPACT_ATOMS: atom_id res chain seq x y z
N MET A 1 35.98 14.48 45.74
CA MET A 1 35.08 15.45 46.42
C MET A 1 35.73 16.82 46.38
N LYS A 2 35.12 17.78 45.67
CA LYS A 2 34.91 19.19 46.04
C LYS A 2 34.40 19.93 44.79
N THR A 3 33.14 20.29 44.88
CA THR A 3 32.32 21.07 43.95
C THR A 3 32.83 22.50 43.79
N ALA A 4 32.65 23.07 42.60
CA ALA A 4 32.35 24.50 42.46
C ALA A 4 31.44 24.70 41.25
N LEU A 5 30.17 24.89 41.58
CA LEU A 5 29.08 25.37 40.74
C LEU A 5 29.31 26.86 40.48
N ASN A 6 29.21 27.33 39.23
CA ASN A 6 29.00 28.76 38.97
C ASN A 6 27.92 28.92 37.90
N ILE A 7 26.77 29.39 38.37
CA ILE A 7 25.60 29.80 37.60
C ILE A 7 25.81 31.27 37.25
N ILE A 8 25.77 31.64 35.97
CA ILE A 8 25.52 33.03 35.55
C ILE A 8 24.49 33.01 34.43
N THR A 9 23.25 33.29 34.80
CA THR A 9 22.15 33.62 33.91
C THR A 9 22.27 35.10 33.55
N LEU A 10 22.32 35.46 32.27
CA LEU A 10 22.18 36.84 31.84
C LEU A 10 21.16 36.93 30.70
N THR A 11 19.95 37.33 31.08
CA THR A 11 18.86 37.74 30.19
C THR A 11 19.15 39.16 29.69
N LEU A 12 19.21 39.38 28.37
CA LEU A 12 19.19 40.72 27.80
C LEU A 12 17.95 40.88 26.92
N LEU A 13 17.02 41.70 27.41
CA LEU A 13 15.87 42.23 26.70
C LEU A 13 16.33 43.52 26.01
N VAL A 14 16.20 43.63 24.69
CA VAL A 14 16.36 44.93 24.00
C VAL A 14 15.23 45.12 23.01
N SER A 15 14.30 45.99 23.38
CA SER A 15 13.25 46.55 22.54
C SER A 15 13.80 47.73 21.71
N SER A 16 13.33 47.79 20.46
CA SER A 16 13.69 48.69 19.35
C SER A 16 13.39 50.18 19.58
N PRO A 17 14.01 51.07 18.77
CA PRO A 17 13.21 51.81 17.79
C PRO A 17 13.84 51.90 16.38
N GLY A 18 12.97 51.98 15.37
CA GLY A 18 13.29 51.82 13.95
C GLY A 18 13.94 53.00 13.23
N VAL A 19 14.32 52.74 11.98
CA VAL A 19 14.65 53.75 10.98
C VAL A 19 13.91 53.43 9.69
N ILE A 20 13.27 54.47 9.18
CA ILE A 20 12.44 54.55 7.99
C ILE A 20 13.33 54.40 6.74
N GLY A 21 12.97 53.48 5.86
CA GLY A 21 13.54 53.37 4.51
C GLY A 21 12.39 53.22 3.51
N TYR A 22 12.08 54.31 2.80
CA TYR A 22 11.18 54.28 1.65
C TYR A 22 11.90 53.61 0.49
N ALA A 23 11.51 52.39 0.17
CA ALA A 23 11.70 51.80 -1.15
C ALA A 23 10.33 51.31 -1.62
N GLU A 24 9.68 52.10 -2.46
CA GLU A 24 8.53 51.66 -3.24
C GLU A 24 9.01 50.56 -4.19
N THR A 25 8.85 49.31 -3.75
CA THR A 25 9.00 48.16 -4.63
C THR A 25 7.62 47.54 -4.79
N THR A 26 7.10 47.72 -5.99
CA THR A 26 5.85 47.22 -6.57
C THR A 26 5.34 45.94 -5.91
N MET A 27 4.11 45.98 -5.39
CA MET A 27 3.32 44.79 -5.01
C MET A 27 3.25 43.82 -6.19
N SER A 28 4.15 42.86 -6.20
CA SER A 28 3.96 41.65 -6.99
C SER A 28 2.95 40.80 -6.24
N LYS A 29 1.77 40.60 -6.84
CA LYS A 29 0.74 39.64 -6.41
C LYS A 29 1.40 38.42 -5.74
N PRO A 30 0.87 37.92 -4.61
CA PRO A 30 1.28 36.62 -4.11
C PRO A 30 1.15 35.65 -5.29
N ARG A 31 2.27 35.10 -5.76
CA ARG A 31 2.22 33.93 -6.60
C ARG A 31 1.53 32.90 -5.73
N GLU A 32 0.31 32.52 -6.10
CA GLU A 32 -0.26 31.26 -5.68
C GLU A 32 0.85 30.25 -5.88
N ILE A 33 1.45 29.82 -4.77
CA ILE A 33 2.22 28.60 -4.75
C ILE A 33 1.13 27.60 -5.08
N ALA A 34 1.04 27.23 -6.36
CA ALA A 34 0.24 26.12 -6.81
C ALA A 34 0.59 25.02 -5.82
N GLN A 35 -0.36 24.74 -4.92
CA GLN A 35 -0.27 23.60 -4.04
C GLN A 35 0.01 22.47 -5.00
N ALA A 36 1.23 21.94 -4.98
CA ALA A 36 1.57 20.73 -5.67
C ALA A 36 0.42 19.81 -5.30
N SER A 37 -0.45 19.52 -6.28
CA SER A 37 -1.62 18.67 -6.08
C SER A 37 -1.07 17.49 -5.34
N ASN A 38 -1.49 17.31 -4.07
CA ASN A 38 -1.11 16.16 -3.28
C ASN A 38 -1.56 14.97 -4.12
N GLN A 39 -0.64 14.44 -4.93
CA GLN A 39 -0.76 13.16 -5.56
C GLN A 39 -0.59 12.20 -4.39
N GLN A 40 -1.61 12.14 -3.52
CA GLN A 40 -1.89 10.95 -2.76
C GLN A 40 -1.83 9.85 -3.81
N ALA A 41 -0.74 9.06 -3.74
CA ALA A 41 -0.47 8.01 -4.69
C ALA A 41 -1.77 7.24 -4.85
N GLN A 42 -2.35 7.35 -6.03
CA GLN A 42 -3.65 6.83 -6.37
C GLN A 42 -3.60 5.32 -6.13
N SER A 43 -4.22 4.89 -5.04
CA SER A 43 -4.10 3.54 -4.52
C SER A 43 -5.41 2.80 -4.75
N LEU A 44 -5.30 1.64 -5.38
CA LEU A 44 -6.40 0.72 -5.62
C LEU A 44 -6.62 -0.14 -4.36
N PRO A 45 -7.79 -0.07 -3.69
CA PRO A 45 -8.12 -1.05 -2.66
C PRO A 45 -8.39 -2.41 -3.30
N VAL A 46 -7.83 -3.46 -2.71
CA VAL A 46 -8.03 -4.85 -3.15
C VAL A 46 -8.44 -5.73 -1.96
N ALA A 47 -9.20 -6.77 -2.24
CA ALA A 47 -9.59 -7.80 -1.29
C ALA A 47 -8.77 -9.07 -1.50
N LEU A 48 -8.50 -9.78 -0.41
CA LEU A 48 -7.76 -11.04 -0.38
C LEU A 48 -8.70 -12.16 0.10
N PRO A 49 -8.72 -13.32 -0.58
CA PRO A 49 -9.33 -14.53 -0.06
C PRO A 49 -8.71 -14.98 1.27
N ASP A 50 -9.51 -15.70 2.06
CA ASP A 50 -9.16 -16.15 3.42
C ASP A 50 -7.93 -17.09 3.43
N ASP A 51 -7.74 -17.89 2.38
CA ASP A 51 -6.61 -18.81 2.23
C ASP A 51 -5.65 -18.34 1.11
N ALA A 52 -4.36 -18.39 1.42
CA ALA A 52 -3.24 -18.24 0.51
C ALA A 52 -2.47 -19.56 0.45
N LEU A 53 -2.30 -20.09 -0.77
CA LEU A 53 -1.45 -21.21 -1.07
C LEU A 53 -0.11 -20.68 -1.60
N VAL A 54 0.90 -20.70 -0.75
CA VAL A 54 2.25 -20.26 -1.08
C VAL A 54 3.00 -21.43 -1.67
N TRP A 55 3.57 -21.22 -2.86
CA TRP A 55 4.43 -22.17 -3.55
C TRP A 55 5.87 -21.69 -3.45
N PRO A 56 6.69 -22.28 -2.55
CA PRO A 56 8.11 -22.02 -2.52
C PRO A 56 8.79 -22.52 -3.81
N LYS A 57 9.99 -22.01 -4.09
CA LYS A 57 10.83 -22.49 -5.19
C LYS A 57 11.34 -23.92 -4.95
N SER A 58 11.37 -24.36 -3.69
CA SER A 58 11.74 -25.73 -3.30
C SER A 58 10.81 -26.26 -2.20
N GLY A 59 10.43 -27.53 -2.31
CA GLY A 59 9.54 -28.18 -1.35
C GLY A 59 8.05 -28.06 -1.69
N SER A 60 7.20 -28.39 -0.72
CA SER A 60 5.75 -28.43 -0.87
C SER A 60 5.11 -27.07 -0.62
N SER A 61 3.93 -26.87 -1.20
CA SER A 61 3.11 -25.68 -0.94
C SER A 61 2.68 -25.59 0.53
N ILE A 62 2.58 -24.35 1.04
CA ILE A 62 2.11 -24.05 2.38
C ILE A 62 0.77 -23.32 2.27
N ILE A 63 -0.24 -23.76 3.02
CA ILE A 63 -1.57 -23.15 3.05
C ILE A 63 -1.81 -22.44 4.38
N GLY A 64 -2.41 -21.25 4.31
CA GLY A 64 -2.78 -20.45 5.47
C GLY A 64 -3.15 -19.03 5.07
N GLN A 65 -3.38 -18.17 6.04
CA GLN A 65 -3.74 -16.78 5.80
C GLN A 65 -2.47 -15.93 5.65
N LEU A 66 -2.43 -15.04 4.65
CA LEU A 66 -1.36 -14.05 4.50
C LEU A 66 -1.52 -12.97 5.57
N THR A 67 -0.57 -12.86 6.49
CA THR A 67 -0.62 -11.91 7.62
C THR A 67 0.41 -10.79 7.53
N ALA A 68 1.45 -10.96 6.71
CA ALA A 68 2.39 -9.90 6.37
C ALA A 68 2.97 -10.11 4.97
N LEU A 69 3.21 -9.02 4.25
CA LEU A 69 3.96 -9.01 2.99
C LEU A 69 4.72 -7.69 2.88
N SER A 70 6.04 -7.77 2.80
CA SER A 70 6.94 -6.62 2.64
C SER A 70 8.26 -7.04 2.01
N GLU A 71 9.18 -6.09 1.84
CA GLU A 71 10.55 -6.38 1.35
C GLU A 71 11.32 -7.37 2.25
N GLN A 72 10.92 -7.52 3.53
CA GLN A 72 11.54 -8.45 4.47
C GLN A 72 11.08 -9.90 4.27
N GLY A 73 9.97 -10.12 3.56
CA GLY A 73 9.40 -11.44 3.38
C GLY A 73 7.89 -11.45 3.38
N LEU A 74 7.33 -12.65 3.33
CA LEU A 74 5.92 -12.91 3.54
C LEU A 74 5.72 -13.76 4.78
N THR A 75 4.64 -13.52 5.52
CA THR A 75 4.27 -14.33 6.68
C THR A 75 2.91 -14.96 6.43
N ILE A 76 2.85 -16.28 6.62
CA ILE A 76 1.63 -17.08 6.53
C ILE A 76 1.29 -17.69 7.89
N SER A 77 0.02 -17.68 8.26
CA SER A 77 -0.46 -18.17 9.55
C SER A 77 -1.63 -19.14 9.41
N LYS A 78 -1.62 -20.24 10.17
CA LYS A 78 -2.71 -21.22 10.26
C LYS A 78 -2.67 -21.95 11.59
N ASN A 79 -3.82 -22.08 12.28
CA ASN A 79 -3.97 -22.86 13.51
C ASN A 79 -2.89 -22.58 14.58
N ASN A 80 -2.62 -21.30 14.87
CA ASN A 80 -1.59 -20.82 15.80
C ASN A 80 -0.12 -21.06 15.37
N PHE A 81 0.11 -21.61 14.19
CA PHE A 81 1.43 -21.66 13.57
C PHE A 81 1.60 -20.48 12.62
N SER A 82 2.76 -19.83 12.68
CA SER A 82 3.13 -18.73 11.79
C SER A 82 4.53 -18.96 11.25
N GLN A 83 4.71 -18.77 9.96
CA GLN A 83 5.99 -18.93 9.28
C GLN A 83 6.25 -17.74 8.36
N THR A 84 7.48 -17.24 8.40
CA THR A 84 7.96 -16.20 7.49
C THR A 84 8.90 -16.82 6.45
N LEU A 85 8.73 -16.43 5.19
CA LEU A 85 9.54 -16.87 4.06
C LEU A 85 10.19 -15.65 3.39
N SER A 86 11.43 -15.80 2.93
CA SER A 86 12.05 -14.80 2.08
C SER A 86 11.34 -14.76 0.72
N LEU A 87 11.12 -13.57 0.15
CA LEU A 87 10.51 -13.45 -1.18
C LEU A 87 11.38 -14.08 -2.27
N SER A 88 12.70 -14.12 -2.08
CA SER A 88 13.62 -14.80 -3.00
C SER A 88 13.45 -16.32 -3.01
N GLU A 89 12.77 -16.91 -2.03
CA GLU A 89 12.50 -18.34 -1.93
C GLU A 89 11.08 -18.71 -2.37
N VAL A 90 10.25 -17.72 -2.69
CA VAL A 90 8.84 -17.91 -3.04
C VAL A 90 8.68 -17.74 -4.54
N ASN A 91 7.96 -18.66 -5.17
CA ASN A 91 7.63 -18.56 -6.59
C ASN A 91 6.33 -17.77 -6.76
N ARG A 92 5.26 -18.22 -6.10
CA ARG A 92 3.93 -17.61 -6.21
C ARG A 92 3.07 -17.82 -4.97
N ILE A 93 2.07 -16.96 -4.83
CA ILE A 93 0.94 -17.09 -3.93
C ILE A 93 -0.30 -17.22 -4.80
N GLU A 94 -1.10 -18.24 -4.53
CA GLU A 94 -2.42 -18.45 -5.15
C GLU A 94 -3.47 -18.30 -4.05
N PHE A 95 -4.42 -17.39 -4.23
CA PHE A 95 -5.44 -17.14 -3.23
C PHE A 95 -6.72 -17.90 -3.56
N GLN A 96 -7.35 -18.47 -2.54
CA GLN A 96 -8.52 -19.32 -2.69
C GLN A 96 -9.47 -19.21 -1.50
N GLY A 97 -10.68 -19.74 -1.67
CA GLY A 97 -11.70 -19.74 -0.65
C GLY A 97 -12.54 -18.47 -0.67
N ASP A 98 -13.00 -18.07 0.50
CA ASP A 98 -13.99 -17.01 0.64
C ASP A 98 -13.33 -15.63 0.71
N VAL A 99 -14.01 -14.65 0.15
CA VAL A 99 -13.61 -13.23 0.17
C VAL A 99 -14.74 -12.44 0.81
N TRP A 100 -14.40 -11.64 1.82
CA TRP A 100 -15.35 -10.74 2.44
C TRP A 100 -15.29 -9.35 1.82
N ILE A 101 -16.33 -9.00 1.08
CA ILE A 101 -16.53 -7.63 0.59
C ILE A 101 -17.01 -6.78 1.75
N ARG A 102 -16.29 -5.67 1.97
CA ARG A 102 -16.58 -4.71 3.05
C ARG A 102 -17.17 -3.44 2.49
N ASP A 103 -18.15 -2.87 3.19
CA ASP A 103 -18.71 -1.57 2.85
C ASP A 103 -17.72 -0.43 3.17
N ARG A 104 -18.11 0.82 2.87
CA ARG A 104 -17.28 2.00 3.18
C ARG A 104 -17.05 2.22 4.68
N GLN A 105 -17.81 1.54 5.55
CA GLN A 105 -17.66 1.56 7.00
C GLN A 105 -16.78 0.39 7.50
N GLY A 106 -16.26 -0.43 6.59
CA GLY A 106 -15.42 -1.58 6.90
C GLY A 106 -16.19 -2.82 7.37
N ARG A 107 -17.52 -2.83 7.30
CA ARG A 107 -18.35 -3.97 7.73
C ARG A 107 -18.43 -5.00 6.61
N ARG A 108 -18.32 -6.29 6.95
CA ARG A 108 -18.53 -7.39 5.99
C ARG A 108 -19.99 -7.36 5.53
N VAL A 109 -20.22 -7.17 4.23
CA VAL A 109 -21.58 -7.06 3.65
C VAL A 109 -21.91 -8.18 2.69
N ARG A 110 -20.90 -8.76 2.05
CA ARG A 110 -21.10 -9.84 1.09
C ARG A 110 -19.93 -10.81 1.15
N LYS A 111 -20.26 -12.10 1.12
CA LYS A 111 -19.30 -13.19 1.00
C LYS A 111 -19.27 -13.62 -0.46
N PHE A 112 -18.10 -13.59 -1.08
CA PHE A 112 -17.89 -14.03 -2.45
C PHE A 112 -16.96 -15.23 -2.45
N ARG A 113 -17.26 -16.25 -3.24
CA ARG A 113 -16.39 -17.40 -3.37
C ARG A 113 -15.41 -17.13 -4.50
N SER A 114 -14.10 -17.15 -4.23
CA SER A 114 -13.08 -16.74 -5.20
C SER A 114 -13.20 -17.51 -6.52
N GLU A 115 -13.59 -18.79 -6.49
CA GLU A 115 -13.79 -19.61 -7.69
C GLU A 115 -14.85 -19.04 -8.68
N ASP A 116 -15.80 -18.25 -8.19
CA ASP A 116 -16.82 -17.60 -9.00
C ASP A 116 -16.28 -16.38 -9.76
N SER A 117 -15.08 -15.88 -9.42
CA SER A 117 -14.44 -14.73 -10.10
C SER A 117 -14.03 -15.07 -11.52
N SER A 118 -13.79 -16.34 -11.81
CA SER A 118 -13.34 -16.87 -13.12
C SER A 118 -14.22 -16.49 -14.34
N LYS A 119 -15.43 -15.97 -14.11
CA LYS A 119 -16.36 -15.52 -15.16
C LYS A 119 -16.09 -14.09 -15.63
N THR A 120 -15.33 -13.30 -14.88
CA THR A 120 -14.97 -11.92 -15.22
C THR A 120 -13.55 -11.87 -15.79
N LYS A 121 -13.26 -10.87 -16.62
CA LYS A 121 -11.92 -10.68 -17.18
C LYS A 121 -10.93 -10.38 -16.05
N GLN A 122 -9.92 -11.22 -15.91
CA GLN A 122 -8.80 -11.01 -14.99
C GLN A 122 -7.87 -9.92 -15.53
N GLU A 123 -7.50 -8.99 -14.66
CA GLU A 123 -6.45 -8.01 -14.89
C GLU A 123 -5.10 -8.56 -14.45
N VAL A 124 -4.05 -8.27 -15.23
CA VAL A 124 -2.69 -8.72 -14.97
C VAL A 124 -1.74 -7.53 -15.00
N TRP A 125 -1.13 -7.22 -13.87
CA TRP A 125 -0.16 -6.14 -13.73
C TRP A 125 1.23 -6.71 -13.47
N GLN A 126 2.14 -6.52 -14.42
CA GLN A 126 3.52 -7.01 -14.35
C GLN A 126 4.48 -5.92 -13.87
N GLY A 127 5.64 -6.31 -13.32
CA GLY A 127 6.68 -5.37 -12.92
C GLY A 127 6.26 -4.46 -11.75
N VAL A 128 5.33 -4.92 -10.92
CA VAL A 128 4.86 -4.16 -9.76
C VAL A 128 5.94 -4.26 -8.67
N PRO A 129 6.48 -3.14 -8.15
CA PRO A 129 7.44 -3.21 -7.05
C PRO A 129 6.77 -3.74 -5.78
N ILE A 130 7.44 -4.58 -4.99
CA ILE A 130 6.87 -5.16 -3.76
C ILE A 130 6.27 -4.09 -2.82
N ARG A 131 6.96 -2.94 -2.67
CA ARG A 131 6.53 -1.78 -1.87
C ARG A 131 5.22 -1.12 -2.33
N ALA A 132 4.75 -1.43 -3.55
CA ALA A 132 3.48 -0.93 -4.07
C ALA A 132 2.28 -1.68 -3.50
N PHE A 133 2.47 -2.89 -2.98
CA PHE A 133 1.43 -3.66 -2.30
C PHE A 133 1.56 -3.47 -0.78
N GLN A 134 0.52 -2.95 -0.15
CA GLN A 134 0.48 -2.66 1.28
C GLN A 134 -0.67 -3.42 1.91
N LEU A 135 -0.35 -4.51 2.60
CA LEU A 135 -1.32 -5.27 3.38
C LEU A 135 -1.80 -4.42 4.57
N GLN A 136 -3.11 -4.22 4.68
CA GLN A 136 -3.72 -3.43 5.75
C GLN A 136 -4.16 -4.34 6.90
N ASN A 137 -4.77 -5.47 6.54
CA ASN A 137 -5.12 -6.58 7.39
C ASN A 137 -5.14 -7.84 6.49
N PRO A 138 -5.33 -9.05 7.06
CA PRO A 138 -5.26 -10.27 6.26
C PRO A 138 -6.29 -10.39 5.11
N GLU A 139 -7.36 -9.59 5.11
CA GLU A 139 -8.41 -9.61 4.08
C GLU A 139 -8.32 -8.44 3.09
N THR A 140 -7.57 -7.38 3.41
CA THR A 140 -7.53 -6.18 2.56
C THR A 140 -6.13 -5.62 2.40
N ALA A 141 -5.84 -5.16 1.19
CA ALA A 141 -4.61 -4.48 0.85
C ALA A 141 -4.87 -3.26 -0.02
N SER A 142 -3.84 -2.43 -0.17
CA SER A 142 -3.85 -1.31 -1.10
C SER A 142 -2.69 -1.42 -2.07
N LEU A 143 -2.97 -1.16 -3.35
CA LEU A 143 -2.04 -1.36 -4.44
C LEU A 143 -1.78 -0.04 -5.19
N ARG A 144 -0.51 0.33 -5.34
CA ARG A 144 -0.09 1.56 -6.02
C ARG A 144 0.44 1.25 -7.42
N LEU A 145 -0.41 1.38 -8.43
CA LEU A 145 -0.07 1.02 -9.81
C LEU A 145 0.50 2.18 -10.64
N GLY A 146 0.65 3.38 -10.07
CA GLY A 146 1.10 4.56 -10.82
C GLY A 146 2.52 4.51 -11.39
N THR A 147 3.34 3.53 -11.00
CA THR A 147 4.66 3.27 -11.62
C THR A 147 4.62 2.18 -12.69
N VAL A 148 3.48 1.51 -12.86
CA VAL A 148 3.27 0.35 -13.73
C VAL A 148 2.34 0.69 -14.88
N LEU A 149 1.33 1.52 -14.62
CA LEU A 149 0.31 1.91 -15.57
C LEU A 149 0.44 3.37 -15.98
N SER A 150 -0.08 3.68 -17.17
CA SER A 150 -0.31 5.05 -17.59
C SER A 150 -1.32 5.73 -16.65
N ARG A 151 -1.35 7.07 -16.67
CA ARG A 151 -2.31 7.83 -15.86
C ARG A 151 -3.75 7.54 -16.26
N GLU A 152 -4.02 7.37 -17.56
CA GLU A 152 -5.34 7.07 -18.12
C GLU A 152 -5.83 5.69 -17.69
N ASP A 153 -5.02 4.64 -17.86
CA ASP A 153 -5.39 3.28 -17.43
C ASP A 153 -5.64 3.21 -15.92
N LEU A 154 -4.81 3.92 -15.14
CA LEU A 154 -5.01 4.00 -13.69
C LEU A 154 -6.33 4.70 -13.34
N GLN A 155 -6.72 5.77 -14.05
CA GLN A 155 -8.01 6.42 -13.84
C GLN A 155 -9.17 5.49 -14.16
N ASP A 156 -9.08 4.72 -15.23
CA ASP A 156 -10.12 3.78 -15.64
C ASP A 156 -10.32 2.68 -14.59
N ILE A 157 -9.23 2.06 -14.14
CA ILE A 157 -9.25 1.05 -13.06
C ILE A 157 -9.84 1.63 -11.76
N LEU A 158 -9.42 2.83 -11.38
CA LEU A 158 -9.95 3.50 -10.19
C LEU A 158 -11.42 3.87 -10.35
N SER A 159 -11.88 4.20 -11.54
CA SER A 159 -13.29 4.45 -11.81
C SER A 159 -14.12 3.19 -11.63
N ILE A 160 -13.66 2.04 -12.15
CA ILE A 160 -14.28 0.72 -11.94
C ILE A 160 -14.33 0.36 -10.45
N SER A 161 -13.27 0.66 -9.69
CA SER A 161 -13.17 0.35 -8.25
C SER A 161 -14.20 1.07 -7.35
N LYS A 162 -14.93 2.06 -7.91
CA LYS A 162 -16.03 2.73 -7.19
C LYS A 162 -17.21 1.80 -6.98
N ASP A 163 -17.50 0.98 -7.98
CA ASP A 163 -18.67 0.09 -8.03
C ASP A 163 -18.30 -1.39 -7.92
N SER A 164 -17.04 -1.74 -8.18
CA SER A 164 -16.50 -3.08 -8.03
C SER A 164 -15.42 -3.14 -6.94
N VAL A 165 -15.01 -4.35 -6.56
CA VAL A 165 -13.85 -4.65 -5.71
C VAL A 165 -12.96 -5.62 -6.47
N TYR A 166 -11.66 -5.30 -6.53
CA TYR A 166 -10.67 -6.20 -7.12
C TYR A 166 -10.28 -7.25 -6.09
N ILE A 167 -10.50 -8.51 -6.42
CA ILE A 167 -10.05 -9.66 -5.65
C ILE A 167 -8.70 -10.09 -6.21
N VAL A 168 -7.68 -10.23 -5.36
CA VAL A 168 -6.38 -10.75 -5.80
C VAL A 168 -6.48 -12.26 -5.93
N ASP A 169 -6.21 -12.76 -7.14
CA ASP A 169 -6.23 -14.19 -7.45
C ASP A 169 -4.84 -14.80 -7.21
N ALA A 170 -3.79 -14.09 -7.63
CA ALA A 170 -2.41 -14.57 -7.47
C ALA A 170 -1.38 -13.43 -7.43
N ILE A 171 -0.25 -13.72 -6.79
CA ILE A 171 0.97 -12.90 -6.80
C ILE A 171 2.13 -13.81 -7.18
N GLU A 172 2.87 -13.45 -8.23
CA GLU A 172 4.07 -14.16 -8.67
C GLU A 172 5.27 -13.26 -8.45
N PHE A 173 6.33 -13.79 -7.83
CA PHE A 173 7.54 -13.00 -7.54
C PHE A 173 8.60 -13.27 -8.60
N ASP A 174 9.38 -12.23 -8.93
CA ASP A 174 10.57 -12.40 -9.73
C ASP A 174 11.67 -13.16 -8.96
N SER A 175 12.77 -13.48 -9.64
CA SER A 175 13.87 -14.22 -8.99
C SER A 175 14.46 -13.48 -7.79
N SER A 176 14.45 -12.13 -7.80
CA SER A 176 15.00 -11.29 -6.74
C SER A 176 14.04 -11.07 -5.56
N GLY A 177 12.74 -11.25 -5.76
CA GLY A 177 11.70 -10.91 -4.78
C GLY A 177 11.41 -9.41 -4.68
N GLN A 178 11.94 -8.59 -5.57
CA GLN A 178 11.74 -7.13 -5.57
C GLN A 178 10.54 -6.70 -6.42
N MET A 179 10.24 -7.49 -7.45
CA MET A 179 9.15 -7.23 -8.38
C MET A 179 8.15 -8.39 -8.34
N MET A 180 6.89 -8.07 -8.62
CA MET A 180 5.82 -9.05 -8.69
C MET A 180 4.92 -8.83 -9.91
N THR A 181 4.28 -9.92 -10.32
CA THR A 181 3.11 -9.89 -11.19
C THR A 181 1.88 -10.17 -10.34
N ILE A 182 0.87 -9.31 -10.43
CA ILE A 182 -0.39 -9.45 -9.69
C ILE A 182 -1.50 -9.76 -10.68
N LYS A 183 -2.28 -10.78 -10.35
CA LYS A 183 -3.49 -11.15 -11.06
C LYS A 183 -4.68 -10.83 -10.16
N ALA A 184 -5.62 -10.05 -10.66
CA ALA A 184 -6.79 -9.65 -9.89
C ALA A 184 -8.03 -9.56 -10.77
N THR A 185 -9.18 -9.90 -10.19
CA THR A 185 -10.45 -9.91 -10.89
C THR A 185 -11.43 -8.92 -10.24
N PRO A 186 -11.99 -7.96 -11.00
CA PRO A 186 -13.01 -7.05 -10.48
C PRO A 186 -14.34 -7.79 -10.30
N ILE A 187 -14.98 -7.60 -9.14
CA ILE A 187 -16.31 -8.13 -8.83
C ILE A 187 -17.20 -7.00 -8.35
N ASP A 188 -18.39 -6.88 -8.93
CA ASP A 188 -19.36 -5.86 -8.55
C ASP A 188 -19.79 -6.00 -7.09
N ARG A 189 -19.85 -4.87 -6.39
CA ARG A 189 -20.22 -4.80 -4.96
C ARG A 189 -21.62 -5.35 -4.71
#